data_AF-A0A7X9CSS6-F1
#
_entry.id   AF-A0A7X9CSS6-F1
#
_cell.length_a   1.000
_cell.length_b   1.000
_cell.length_c   1.000
_cell.angle_alpha   90.00
_cell.angle_beta   90.00
_cell.angle_gamma   90.00
#
_symmetry.space_group_name_H-M   'P 1'
#
loop_
_entity.id
_entity.type
_entity.pdbx_description
1 polymer ?
#
loop_
_entity_poly.entity_id
_entity_poly.type
_entity_poly.pdbx_seq_one_letter_code
_entity_poly.pdbx_strand_id
1 'polypeptide(L)'
;IVKVFDFYNLSGFRKTILSNRLGVISHFLCDYVTLPHKEKWTFNDSFNKHVVYEKELNELAKNHDFKSNIISVDKINIYEYETIMLKSIVKEYIDNVIVEYSKTQSYERDLDFGLSLSLNITQFILETALELNRNRSIEYSFVF
;
A
#
# COMPACT_ATOMS: atom_id res chain seq x y z
N ILE A 1 -10.88 29.97 0.24
CA ILE A 1 -10.85 28.59 0.78
C ILE A 1 -9.48 28.01 0.45
N VAL A 2 -8.67 27.69 1.46
CA VAL A 2 -7.36 27.07 1.23
C VAL A 2 -7.61 25.61 0.84
N LYS A 3 -7.39 25.26 -0.43
CA LYS A 3 -7.31 23.85 -0.83
C LYS A 3 -6.05 23.29 -0.18
N VAL A 4 -6.19 22.30 0.70
CA VAL A 4 -5.08 21.62 1.34
C VAL A 4 -4.20 20.93 0.29
N PHE A 5 -4.80 20.44 -0.82
CA PHE A 5 -4.09 19.78 -1.91
C PHE A 5 -4.90 19.73 -3.24
N ASP A 6 -4.61 20.57 -4.24
CA ASP A 6 -5.31 20.51 -5.54
C ASP A 6 -4.61 19.57 -6.54
N PHE A 7 -5.09 18.33 -6.67
CA PHE A 7 -4.52 17.35 -7.60
C PHE A 7 -4.53 17.79 -9.07
N TYR A 8 -5.50 18.63 -9.47
CA TYR A 8 -5.65 19.08 -10.86
C TYR A 8 -4.63 20.17 -11.22
N ASN A 9 -4.14 20.92 -10.23
CA ASN A 9 -3.24 22.06 -10.42
C ASN A 9 -1.88 21.88 -9.73
N LEU A 10 -1.43 20.63 -9.52
CA LEU A 10 -0.10 20.38 -8.97
C LEU A 10 1.01 20.83 -9.94
N SER A 11 1.96 21.61 -9.44
CA SER A 11 3.19 21.89 -10.17
C SER A 11 3.98 20.59 -10.41
N GLY A 12 4.82 20.56 -11.46
CA GLY A 12 5.65 19.40 -11.76
C GLY A 12 6.45 18.91 -10.57
N PHE A 13 7.07 19.83 -9.83
CA PHE A 13 7.80 19.53 -8.58
C PHE A 13 6.94 18.82 -7.53
N ARG A 14 5.71 19.28 -7.29
CA ARG A 14 4.80 18.66 -6.32
C ARG A 14 4.34 17.27 -6.76
N LYS A 15 4.12 17.08 -8.07
CA LYS A 15 3.82 15.75 -8.65
C LYS A 15 4.97 14.77 -8.40
N THR A 16 6.21 15.20 -8.63
CA THR A 16 7.40 14.39 -8.34
C THR A 16 7.50 14.00 -6.87
N ILE A 17 7.28 14.95 -5.94
CA ILE A 17 7.29 14.66 -4.50
C ILE A 17 6.22 13.64 -4.14
N LEU A 18 4.98 13.84 -4.62
CA LEU A 18 3.88 12.90 -4.35
C LEU A 18 4.21 11.50 -4.88
N SER A 19 4.66 11.42 -6.14
CA SER A 19 5.05 10.15 -6.77
C SER A 19 6.15 9.44 -6.00
N ASN A 20 7.19 10.17 -5.56
CA ASN A 20 8.28 9.58 -4.79
C ASN A 20 7.80 9.06 -3.44
N ARG A 21 6.92 9.80 -2.74
CA ARG A 21 6.36 9.34 -1.46
C ARG A 21 5.48 8.11 -1.62
N LEU A 22 4.64 8.07 -2.66
CA LEU A 22 3.83 6.88 -2.99
C LEU A 22 4.71 5.68 -3.38
N GLY A 23 5.84 5.91 -4.06
CA GLY A 23 6.82 4.87 -4.38
C GLY A 23 7.45 4.27 -3.12
N VAL A 24 7.86 5.12 -2.16
CA VAL A 24 8.41 4.65 -0.87
C VAL A 24 7.37 3.86 -0.08
N ILE A 25 6.11 4.34 -0.03
CA ILE A 25 5.02 3.60 0.63
C ILE A 25 4.81 2.24 -0.04
N SER A 26 4.69 2.22 -1.37
CA SER A 26 4.51 0.98 -2.15
C SER A 26 5.65 -0.02 -1.92
N HIS A 27 6.89 0.44 -1.84
CA HIS A 27 8.05 -0.41 -1.55
C HIS A 27 7.87 -1.16 -0.22
N PHE A 28 7.58 -0.46 0.87
CA PHE A 28 7.36 -1.10 2.18
C PHE A 28 6.12 -2.00 2.19
N LEU A 29 5.06 -1.65 1.44
CA LEU A 29 3.89 -2.50 1.30
C LEU A 29 4.22 -3.82 0.60
N CYS A 30 5.03 -3.78 -0.46
CA CYS A 30 5.52 -4.99 -1.12
C CYS A 30 6.34 -5.86 -0.16
N ASP A 31 7.20 -5.27 0.67
CA ASP A 31 7.97 -6.02 1.67
C ASP A 31 7.04 -6.78 2.63
N TYR A 32 5.94 -6.18 3.10
CA TYR A 32 4.99 -6.87 3.99
C TYR A 32 4.35 -8.14 3.38
N VAL A 33 4.27 -8.21 2.05
CA VAL A 33 3.62 -9.30 1.30
C VAL A 33 4.61 -10.05 0.40
N THR A 34 5.88 -10.05 0.77
CA THR A 34 6.94 -10.80 0.08
C THR A 34 7.50 -11.88 1.01
N LEU A 35 7.67 -13.10 0.50
CA LEU A 35 8.00 -14.26 1.34
C LEU A 35 9.26 -14.08 2.22
N PRO A 36 10.41 -13.62 1.69
CA PRO A 36 11.59 -13.33 2.49
C PRO A 36 11.34 -12.46 3.73
N HIS A 37 10.53 -11.41 3.60
CA HIS A 37 10.25 -10.46 4.68
C HIS A 37 9.23 -11.02 5.67
N LYS A 38 8.21 -11.74 5.18
CA LYS A 38 7.25 -12.48 6.01
C LYS A 38 7.97 -13.50 6.92
N GLU A 39 8.89 -14.28 6.35
CA GLU A 39 9.65 -15.32 7.06
C GLU A 39 10.88 -14.77 7.79
N LYS A 40 11.09 -13.45 7.78
CA LYS A 40 12.22 -12.76 8.42
C LYS A 40 13.57 -13.35 8.02
N TRP A 41 13.79 -13.54 6.73
CA TRP A 41 15.10 -13.96 6.21
C TRP A 41 16.09 -12.82 6.36
N THR A 42 16.76 -12.77 7.51
CA THR A 42 17.65 -11.68 7.91
C THR A 42 19.12 -11.99 7.65
N PHE A 43 19.96 -10.97 7.84
CA PHE A 43 21.42 -11.01 7.68
C PHE A 43 22.10 -12.21 8.37
N ASN A 44 21.63 -12.57 9.56
CA ASN A 44 22.31 -13.54 10.41
C ASN A 44 22.11 -14.99 9.97
N ASP A 45 21.00 -15.30 9.31
CA ASP A 45 20.60 -16.70 9.08
C ASP A 45 20.41 -17.04 7.60
N SER A 46 19.76 -16.18 6.82
CA SER A 46 19.21 -16.56 5.51
C SER A 46 19.29 -15.47 4.45
N PHE A 47 20.21 -14.51 4.60
CA PHE A 47 20.38 -13.41 3.66
C PHE A 47 20.70 -13.83 2.24
N ASN A 48 21.56 -14.84 2.05
CA ASN A 48 21.85 -15.35 0.70
C ASN A 48 20.58 -15.89 0.03
N LYS A 49 19.70 -16.55 0.79
CA LYS A 49 18.41 -17.06 0.31
C LYS A 49 17.47 -15.90 -0.04
N HIS A 50 17.45 -14.85 0.77
CA HIS A 50 16.71 -13.62 0.51
C HIS A 50 17.10 -13.00 -0.83
N VAL A 51 18.40 -12.73 -1.03
CA VAL A 51 18.92 -12.10 -2.25
C VAL A 51 18.66 -12.95 -3.49
N VAL A 52 18.82 -14.27 -3.39
CA VAL A 52 18.54 -15.18 -4.52
C VAL A 52 17.04 -15.15 -4.87
N TYR A 53 16.17 -15.24 -3.86
CA TYR A 53 14.72 -15.21 -4.06
C TYR A 53 14.26 -13.90 -4.71
N GLU A 54 14.71 -12.74 -4.20
CA GLU A 54 14.33 -11.45 -4.77
C GLU A 54 14.87 -11.25 -6.20
N LYS A 55 16.06 -11.81 -6.50
CA LYS A 55 16.60 -11.82 -7.85
C LYS A 55 15.73 -12.64 -8.80
N GLU A 56 15.31 -13.83 -8.39
CA GLU A 56 14.41 -14.69 -9.18
C GLU A 56 13.04 -14.03 -9.38
N LEU A 57 12.49 -13.44 -8.31
CA LEU A 57 11.24 -12.68 -8.34
C LEU A 57 11.32 -11.50 -9.33
N ASN A 58 12.44 -10.77 -9.34
CA ASN A 58 12.66 -9.68 -10.29
C ASN A 58 12.73 -10.15 -11.75
N GLU A 59 13.30 -11.33 -12.02
CA GLU A 59 13.29 -11.90 -13.37
C GLU A 59 11.88 -12.33 -13.81
N LEU A 60 11.10 -12.92 -12.89
CA LEU A 60 9.70 -13.26 -13.15
C LEU A 60 8.87 -12.00 -13.44
N ALA A 61 9.04 -10.94 -12.65
CA ALA A 61 8.28 -9.70 -12.75
C ALA A 61 8.33 -9.04 -14.13
N LYS A 62 9.41 -9.25 -14.90
CA LYS A 62 9.56 -8.68 -16.25
C LYS A 62 8.53 -9.22 -17.25
N ASN A 63 8.05 -10.45 -17.05
CA ASN A 63 7.13 -11.13 -17.97
C ASN A 63 5.83 -11.58 -17.27
N HIS A 64 5.66 -11.24 -16.00
CA HIS A 64 4.49 -11.59 -15.21
C HIS A 64 3.28 -10.77 -15.67
N ASP A 65 2.15 -11.45 -15.87
CA ASP A 65 0.87 -10.79 -16.13
C ASP A 65 0.22 -10.40 -14.80
N PHE A 66 0.46 -9.16 -14.39
CA PHE A 66 0.05 -8.65 -13.10
C PHE A 66 -1.47 -8.62 -12.95
N LYS A 67 -1.95 -9.26 -11.88
CA LYS A 67 -3.36 -9.24 -11.50
C LYS A 67 -3.58 -8.21 -10.39
N SER A 68 -4.57 -7.36 -10.60
CA SER A 68 -5.08 -6.44 -9.58
C SER A 68 -6.41 -6.94 -9.01
N ASN A 69 -6.80 -6.44 -7.83
CA ASN A 69 -8.04 -6.81 -7.14
C ASN A 69 -8.12 -8.29 -6.73
N ILE A 70 -6.97 -8.87 -6.41
CA ILE A 70 -6.87 -10.26 -5.93
C ILE A 70 -7.02 -10.38 -4.40
N ILE A 71 -6.99 -9.25 -3.68
CA ILE A 71 -7.21 -9.16 -2.23
C ILE A 71 -8.72 -9.20 -1.96
N SER A 72 -9.15 -10.11 -1.10
CA SER A 72 -10.55 -10.24 -0.68
C SER A 72 -10.89 -9.44 0.58
N VAL A 73 -9.91 -8.95 1.34
CA VAL A 73 -10.13 -7.97 2.41
C VAL A 73 -10.86 -6.73 1.87
N ASP A 74 -11.93 -6.32 2.54
CA ASP A 74 -12.68 -5.12 2.20
C ASP A 74 -11.78 -3.87 2.21
N LYS A 75 -11.98 -2.99 1.22
CA LYS A 75 -11.24 -1.73 1.14
C LYS A 75 -11.60 -0.82 2.31
N ILE A 76 -10.65 0.02 2.72
CA ILE A 76 -10.87 1.02 3.77
C ILE A 76 -11.98 1.98 3.33
N ASN A 77 -13.06 2.05 4.11
CA ASN A 77 -14.16 3.00 3.87
C ASN A 77 -14.06 4.20 4.83
N ILE A 78 -13.79 5.38 4.27
CA ILE A 78 -13.70 6.64 5.03
C ILE A 78 -15.06 7.25 5.40
N TYR A 79 -16.17 6.65 4.98
CA TYR A 79 -17.53 7.16 5.22
C TYR A 79 -18.28 6.42 6.32
N GLU A 80 -17.69 5.39 6.93
CA GLU A 80 -18.36 4.53 7.92
C GLU A 80 -18.28 5.06 9.37
N TYR A 81 -17.38 6.01 9.67
CA TYR A 81 -17.07 6.39 11.05
C TYR A 81 -17.12 7.90 11.25
N GLU A 82 -17.82 8.39 12.28
CA GLU A 82 -17.85 9.82 12.66
C GLU A 82 -16.47 10.35 13.10
N THR A 83 -15.63 9.49 13.68
CA THR A 83 -14.22 9.78 14.01
C THR A 83 -13.34 8.72 13.37
N ILE A 84 -12.35 9.17 12.58
CA ILE A 84 -11.53 8.29 11.76
C ILE A 84 -10.11 8.29 12.32
N MET A 85 -9.76 7.20 13.01
CA MET A 85 -8.40 6.94 13.51
C MET A 85 -7.55 6.37 12.36
N LEU A 86 -7.00 7.25 11.51
CA LEU A 86 -6.35 6.87 10.24
C LEU A 86 -5.28 5.79 10.43
N LYS A 87 -4.40 5.97 11.42
CA LYS A 87 -3.34 5.00 11.72
C LYS A 87 -3.89 3.62 12.07
N SER A 88 -4.92 3.55 12.91
CA SER A 88 -5.50 2.29 13.35
C SER A 88 -6.15 1.54 12.20
N ILE A 89 -6.95 2.23 11.39
CA ILE A 89 -7.69 1.64 10.27
C ILE A 89 -6.73 1.14 9.18
N VAL A 90 -5.71 1.93 8.84
CA VAL A 90 -4.69 1.51 7.87
C VAL A 90 -3.92 0.29 8.39
N LYS A 91 -3.54 0.29 9.67
CA LYS A 91 -2.83 -0.84 10.28
C LYS A 91 -3.69 -2.11 10.23
N GLU A 92 -4.93 -2.02 10.68
CA GLU A 92 -5.85 -3.17 10.70
C GLU A 92 -6.07 -3.74 9.30
N TYR A 93 -6.28 -2.88 8.31
CA TYR A 93 -6.40 -3.29 6.92
C TYR A 93 -5.13 -4.03 6.43
N ILE A 94 -3.94 -3.48 6.67
CA ILE A 94 -2.67 -4.12 6.28
C ILE A 94 -2.50 -5.47 6.99
N ASP A 95 -2.78 -5.55 8.29
CA ASP A 95 -2.69 -6.79 9.06
C ASP A 95 -3.63 -7.88 8.49
N ASN A 96 -4.86 -7.52 8.15
CA ASN A 96 -5.83 -8.42 7.53
C ASN A 96 -5.36 -8.92 6.16
N VAL A 97 -4.77 -8.04 5.35
CA VAL A 97 -4.19 -8.42 4.05
C VAL A 97 -3.01 -9.37 4.23
N ILE A 98 -2.14 -9.15 5.22
CA ILE A 98 -1.01 -10.04 5.54
C ILE A 98 -1.53 -11.43 5.97
N VAL A 99 -2.60 -11.49 6.76
CA VAL A 99 -3.26 -12.75 7.13
C VAL A 99 -3.78 -13.48 5.89
N GLU A 100 -4.41 -12.78 4.96
CA GLU A 100 -4.87 -13.36 3.69
C GLU A 100 -3.72 -13.85 2.81
N TYR A 101 -2.70 -13.01 2.61
CA TYR A 101 -1.48 -13.34 1.88
C TYR A 101 -0.84 -14.62 2.41
N SER A 102 -0.77 -14.76 3.74
CA SER A 102 -0.10 -15.88 4.41
C SER A 102 -0.71 -17.26 4.11
N LYS A 103 -1.94 -17.33 3.58
CA LYS A 103 -2.64 -18.59 3.25
C LYS A 103 -1.96 -19.39 2.13
N THR A 104 -1.26 -18.73 1.22
CA THR A 104 -0.58 -19.38 0.09
C THR A 104 0.56 -18.49 -0.38
N GLN A 105 1.74 -19.08 -0.61
CA GLN A 105 2.93 -18.33 -1.02
C GLN A 105 3.42 -18.83 -2.38
N SER A 106 3.68 -17.89 -3.29
CA SER A 106 4.35 -18.12 -4.56
C SER A 106 4.89 -16.79 -5.08
N TYR A 107 5.86 -16.83 -5.98
CA TYR A 107 6.40 -15.62 -6.59
C TYR A 107 5.31 -14.76 -7.25
N GLU A 108 4.36 -15.37 -7.94
CA GLU A 108 3.22 -14.67 -8.57
C GLU A 108 2.36 -13.97 -7.53
N ARG A 109 2.12 -14.61 -6.37
CA ARG A 109 1.35 -14.00 -5.29
C ARG A 109 2.11 -12.83 -4.68
N ASP A 110 3.41 -12.90 -4.49
CA ASP A 110 4.22 -11.78 -3.99
C ASP A 110 4.04 -10.54 -4.90
N LEU A 111 4.08 -10.76 -6.23
CA LEU A 111 3.86 -9.70 -7.24
C LEU A 111 2.42 -9.16 -7.24
N ASP A 112 1.43 -10.03 -7.29
CA ASP A 112 0.01 -9.67 -7.40
C ASP A 112 -0.51 -9.01 -6.10
N PHE A 113 -0.08 -9.50 -4.93
CA PHE A 113 -0.38 -8.87 -3.64
C PHE A 113 0.34 -7.54 -3.50
N GLY A 114 1.61 -7.45 -3.87
CA GLY A 114 2.37 -6.20 -3.84
C GLY A 114 1.68 -5.10 -4.66
N LEU A 115 1.25 -5.43 -5.89
CA LEU A 115 0.49 -4.51 -6.74
C LEU A 115 -0.87 -4.16 -6.12
N SER A 116 -1.66 -5.15 -5.74
CA SER A 116 -3.03 -4.93 -5.24
C SER A 116 -3.05 -4.12 -3.94
N LEU A 117 -2.15 -4.42 -3.00
CA LEU A 117 -2.03 -3.68 -1.74
C LEU A 117 -1.59 -2.24 -1.99
N SER A 118 -0.60 -2.04 -2.87
CA SER A 118 -0.11 -0.70 -3.25
C SER A 118 -1.21 0.14 -3.90
N LEU A 119 -2.01 -0.45 -4.80
CA LEU A 119 -3.15 0.22 -5.44
C LEU A 119 -4.23 0.59 -4.42
N ASN A 120 -4.60 -0.33 -3.53
CA ASN A 120 -5.64 -0.09 -2.51
C ASN A 120 -5.22 1.02 -1.54
N ILE A 121 -3.99 1.01 -1.03
CA ILE A 121 -3.48 2.07 -0.15
C ILE A 121 -3.32 3.40 -0.89
N THR A 122 -2.85 3.38 -2.14
CA THR A 122 -2.76 4.61 -2.96
C THR A 122 -4.14 5.21 -3.19
N GLN A 123 -5.13 4.39 -3.53
CA GLN A 123 -6.51 4.82 -3.69
C GLN A 123 -7.03 5.47 -2.40
N PHE A 124 -6.85 4.81 -1.25
CA PHE A 124 -7.22 5.36 0.05
C PHE A 124 -6.57 6.71 0.36
N ILE A 125 -5.26 6.87 0.09
CA ILE A 125 -4.54 8.14 0.30
C ILE A 125 -5.15 9.25 -0.56
N LEU A 126 -5.43 8.97 -1.84
CA LEU A 126 -6.00 9.94 -2.78
C LEU A 126 -7.42 10.34 -2.39
N GLU A 127 -8.26 9.36 -2.03
CA GLU A 127 -9.63 9.59 -1.56
C GLU A 127 -9.67 10.42 -0.28
N THR A 128 -8.83 10.07 0.71
CA THR A 128 -8.70 10.83 1.95
C THR A 128 -8.25 12.27 1.68
N ALA A 129 -7.25 12.46 0.82
CA ALA A 129 -6.77 13.79 0.44
C ALA A 129 -7.86 14.61 -0.29
N LEU A 130 -8.64 13.99 -1.17
CA LEU A 130 -9.76 14.65 -1.84
C LEU A 130 -10.86 15.05 -0.85
N GLU A 131 -11.17 14.20 0.13
CA GLU A 131 -12.19 14.48 1.13
C GLU A 131 -11.79 15.64 2.06
N LEU A 132 -10.52 15.68 2.48
CA LEU A 132 -9.96 16.80 3.25
C LEU A 132 -10.07 18.14 2.50
N ASN A 133 -10.04 18.13 1.16
CA ASN A 133 -10.21 19.34 0.35
C ASN A 133 -11.67 19.81 0.23
N ARG A 134 -12.66 18.93 0.44
CA ARG A 134 -14.09 19.22 0.24
C ARG A 134 -14.75 19.91 1.45
N ASN A 135 -14.02 20.24 2.51
CA ASN A 135 -14.52 20.85 3.76
C ASN A 135 -15.52 19.98 4.57
N ARG A 136 -15.59 18.66 4.34
CA ARG A 136 -16.25 17.73 5.29
C ARG A 136 -15.36 17.33 6.47
N SER A 137 -14.15 17.89 6.56
CA SER A 137 -13.32 17.82 7.77
C SER A 137 -13.98 18.42 9.02
N ILE A 138 -15.12 19.10 8.87
CA ILE A 138 -15.95 19.61 9.96
C ILE A 138 -16.98 18.55 10.44
N GLU A 139 -17.33 17.55 9.61
CA GLU A 139 -18.21 16.42 10.00
C GLU A 139 -17.41 15.22 10.52
N TYR A 140 -16.18 15.02 10.05
CA TYR A 140 -15.32 13.89 10.42
C TYR A 140 -14.05 14.36 11.13
N SER A 141 -13.88 13.94 12.38
CA SER A 141 -12.63 14.15 13.12
C SER A 141 -11.60 13.13 12.66
N PHE A 142 -10.80 13.48 11.65
CA PHE A 142 -9.61 12.70 11.28
C PHE A 142 -8.54 12.87 12.36
N VAL A 143 -8.18 11.76 12.99
CA VAL A 143 -7.09 11.70 13.96
C VAL A 143 -5.94 10.92 13.32
N PHE A 144 -4.80 11.59 13.18
CA PHE A 144 -3.58 11.06 12.56
C PHE A 144 -2.79 10.17 13.53
#